data_AF-A0A524MUV1-F1
#
_entry.id   AF-A0A524MUV1-F1
#
_cell.length_a   1.000
_cell.length_b   1.000
_cell.length_c   1.000
_cell.angle_alpha   90.00
_cell.angle_beta   90.00
_cell.angle_gamma   90.00
#
_symmetry.space_group_name_H-M   'P 1'
#
loop_
_entity.id
_entity.type
_entity.pdbx_description
1 polymer ?
#
loop_
_entity_poly.entity_id
_entity_poly.type
_entity_poly.pdbx_seq_one_letter_code
_entity_poly.pdbx_strand_id
1 'polypeptide(L)'
;MFDWAEHVAGIGFVACQTYLTATGACARISKAIALQLGPRHEASGRPIVMAINSAANFWKHYPEWPLEKKTDRQDAVRRAFDDLGFSADGEYPLSGILTELTYGVARFGALLVPLEQWRDELMKGEAQQPN
;
A
#
# COMPACT_ATOMS: atom_id res chain seq x y z
N MET A 1 -9.23 -0.72 22.45
CA MET A 1 -8.85 -2.03 21.86
C MET A 1 -8.75 -1.92 20.34
N PHE A 2 -9.76 -1.32 19.69
CA PHE A 2 -9.74 -1.05 18.25
C PHE A 2 -8.68 -0.02 17.83
N ASP A 3 -8.40 1.01 18.63
CA ASP A 3 -7.30 1.96 18.35
C ASP A 3 -5.94 1.27 18.28
N TRP A 4 -5.71 0.31 19.17
CA TRP A 4 -4.47 -0.47 19.17
C TRP A 4 -4.37 -1.35 17.92
N ALA A 5 -5.48 -1.96 17.51
CA ALA A 5 -5.53 -2.76 16.28
C ALA A 5 -5.20 -1.89 15.05
N GLU A 6 -5.72 -0.67 14.99
CA GLU A 6 -5.43 0.29 13.93
C GLU A 6 -3.95 0.69 13.89
N HIS A 7 -3.35 0.93 15.06
CA HIS A 7 -1.91 1.20 15.15
C HIS A 7 -1.07 -0.01 14.70
N VAL A 8 -1.46 -1.23 15.09
CA VAL A 8 -0.80 -2.47 14.64
C VAL A 8 -0.94 -2.65 13.12
N ALA A 9 -2.12 -2.34 12.55
CA ALA A 9 -2.33 -2.33 11.12
C ALA A 9 -1.39 -1.32 10.42
N GLY A 10 -1.28 -0.11 10.95
CA GLY A 10 -0.33 0.89 10.47
C GLY A 10 1.12 0.41 10.44
N ILE A 11 1.59 -0.18 11.56
CA ILE A 11 2.94 -0.76 11.65
C ILE A 11 3.13 -1.89 10.62
N GLY A 12 2.14 -2.77 10.45
CA GLY A 12 2.19 -3.85 9.46
C GLY A 12 2.30 -3.32 8.03
N PHE A 13 1.53 -2.28 7.66
CA PHE A 13 1.66 -1.64 6.35
C PHE A 13 3.03 -0.98 6.16
N VAL A 14 3.59 -0.35 7.20
CA VAL A 14 4.95 0.20 7.14
C VAL A 14 5.99 -0.90 6.94
N ALA A 15 5.85 -2.05 7.61
CA ALA A 15 6.74 -3.20 7.39
C ALA A 15 6.69 -3.69 5.94
N CYS A 16 5.48 -3.82 5.36
CA CYS A 16 5.32 -4.14 3.93
C CYS A 16 5.93 -3.05 3.02
N GLN A 17 5.73 -1.77 3.33
CA GLN A 17 6.34 -0.67 2.55
C GLN A 17 7.87 -0.69 2.63
N THR A 18 8.45 -1.04 3.77
CA THR A 18 9.91 -1.22 3.92
C THR A 18 10.40 -2.36 3.05
N TYR A 19 9.68 -3.49 3.02
CA TYR A 19 9.99 -4.59 2.10
C TYR A 19 9.95 -4.16 0.63
N LEU A 20 8.90 -3.45 0.21
CA LEU A 20 8.78 -2.90 -1.16
C LEU A 20 9.96 -1.97 -1.47
N THR A 21 10.36 -1.13 -0.52
CA THR A 21 11.45 -0.16 -0.71
C THR A 21 12.81 -0.85 -0.82
N ALA A 22 13.11 -1.79 0.08
CA ALA A 22 14.36 -2.54 0.08
C ALA A 22 14.51 -3.41 -1.17
N THR A 23 13.43 -4.09 -1.57
CA THR A 23 13.41 -4.95 -2.76
C THR A 23 13.45 -4.11 -4.04
N GLY A 24 12.69 -3.01 -4.09
CA GLY A 24 12.64 -2.09 -5.21
C GLY A 24 13.96 -1.38 -5.46
N ALA A 25 14.76 -1.11 -4.43
CA ALA A 25 16.07 -0.49 -4.56
C ALA A 25 17.08 -1.35 -5.34
N CYS A 26 16.88 -2.66 -5.38
CA CYS A 26 17.69 -3.56 -6.21
C CYS A 26 17.34 -3.46 -7.69
N ALA A 27 16.10 -3.09 -8.02
CA ALA A 27 15.66 -2.95 -9.40
C ALA A 27 15.96 -1.54 -9.91
N ARG A 28 16.57 -1.42 -11.09
CA ARG A 28 16.88 -0.14 -11.76
C ARG A 28 15.66 0.59 -12.33
N ILE A 29 14.49 0.46 -11.70
CA ILE A 29 13.25 1.09 -12.15
C ILE A 29 12.77 2.15 -11.17
N SER A 30 12.05 3.15 -11.68
CA SER A 30 11.50 4.20 -10.81
C SER A 30 10.42 3.63 -9.89
N LYS A 31 10.32 4.19 -8.67
CA LYS A 31 9.28 3.82 -7.71
C LYS A 31 7.86 3.94 -8.30
N ALA A 32 7.64 4.94 -9.15
CA ALA A 32 6.35 5.16 -9.80
C ALA A 32 5.96 3.99 -10.71
N ILE A 33 6.91 3.44 -11.48
CA ILE A 33 6.69 2.27 -12.33
C ILE A 33 6.57 1.02 -11.46
N ALA A 34 7.43 0.85 -10.47
CA ALA A 34 7.41 -0.31 -9.58
C ALA A 34 6.06 -0.50 -8.89
N LEU A 35 5.42 0.58 -8.45
CA LEU A 35 4.10 0.53 -7.80
C LEU A 35 2.95 0.22 -8.76
N GLN A 36 3.18 0.13 -10.07
CA GLN A 36 2.16 -0.24 -11.08
C GLN A 36 2.14 -1.73 -11.41
N LEU A 37 3.14 -2.48 -10.92
CA LEU A 37 3.32 -3.91 -11.19
C LEU A 37 2.57 -4.78 -10.16
N GLY A 38 2.51 -6.07 -10.45
CA GLY A 38 1.98 -7.08 -9.56
C GLY A 38 0.45 -7.22 -9.62
N PRO A 39 -0.10 -8.05 -8.72
CA PRO A 39 -1.52 -8.32 -8.69
C PRO A 39 -2.34 -7.07 -8.40
N ARG A 40 -3.55 -7.05 -8.97
CA ARG A 40 -4.51 -5.96 -8.82
C ARG A 40 -5.63 -6.41 -7.90
N HIS A 41 -6.08 -5.50 -7.03
CA HIS A 41 -7.28 -5.68 -6.25
C HIS A 41 -8.48 -5.81 -7.18
N GLU A 42 -9.25 -6.90 -7.05
CA GLU A 42 -10.27 -7.30 -8.02
C GLU A 42 -11.34 -6.23 -8.26
N ALA A 43 -11.86 -5.61 -7.19
CA ALA A 43 -12.93 -4.63 -7.33
C ALA A 43 -12.45 -3.27 -7.88
N SER A 44 -11.28 -2.81 -7.43
CA SER A 44 -10.77 -1.46 -7.76
C SER A 44 -9.87 -1.42 -9.01
N GLY A 45 -9.34 -2.57 -9.44
CA GLY A 45 -8.29 -2.66 -10.46
C GLY A 45 -6.93 -2.06 -10.04
N ARG A 46 -6.78 -1.53 -8.82
CA ARG A 46 -5.55 -0.92 -8.33
C ARG A 46 -4.50 -1.98 -7.99
N PRO A 47 -3.20 -1.73 -8.27
CA PRO A 47 -2.13 -2.62 -7.81
C PRO A 47 -2.13 -2.73 -6.28
N ILE A 48 -2.04 -3.95 -5.75
CA ILE A 48 -2.06 -4.19 -4.30
C ILE A 48 -0.88 -3.49 -3.61
N VAL A 49 0.30 -3.48 -4.23
CA VAL A 49 1.48 -2.79 -3.68
C VAL A 49 1.32 -1.27 -3.60
N MET A 50 0.52 -0.67 -4.51
CA MET A 50 0.17 0.74 -4.44
C MET A 50 -0.75 1.01 -3.25
N ALA A 51 -1.74 0.15 -3.02
CA ALA A 51 -2.63 0.23 -1.86
C ALA A 51 -1.84 0.15 -0.54
N ILE A 52 -0.93 -0.83 -0.42
CA ILE A 52 -0.03 -0.98 0.72
C ILE A 52 0.80 0.29 0.95
N ASN A 53 1.43 0.83 -0.09
CA ASN A 53 2.24 2.03 0.02
C ASN A 53 1.39 3.27 0.41
N SER A 54 0.16 3.38 -0.08
CA SER A 54 -0.78 4.46 0.31
C SER A 54 -1.21 4.32 1.76
N ALA A 55 -1.55 3.12 2.24
CA ALA A 55 -1.92 2.85 3.63
C ALA A 55 -0.77 3.16 4.60
N ALA A 56 0.45 2.74 4.27
CA ALA A 56 1.64 3.09 5.06
C ALA A 56 1.89 4.61 5.11
N ASN A 57 1.70 5.31 4.00
CA ASN A 57 1.84 6.76 3.95
C ASN A 57 0.74 7.48 4.73
N PHE A 58 -0.50 6.98 4.66
CA PHE A 58 -1.61 7.47 5.46
C PHE A 58 -1.23 7.39 6.94
N TRP A 59 -0.85 6.21 7.44
CA TRP A 59 -0.56 6.05 8.86
C TRP A 59 0.55 6.99 9.38
N LYS A 60 1.60 7.20 8.58
CA LYS A 60 2.73 8.07 8.97
C LYS A 60 2.38 9.55 9.00
N HIS A 61 1.49 10.01 8.11
CA HIS A 61 1.32 11.45 7.85
C HIS A 61 -0.07 11.97 8.18
N TYR A 62 -1.10 11.13 8.21
CA TYR A 62 -2.47 11.57 8.48
C TYR A 62 -2.62 12.40 9.76
N PRO A 63 -1.95 12.07 10.89
CA PRO A 63 -1.99 12.91 12.09
C PRO A 63 -1.40 14.32 11.90
N GLU A 64 -0.54 14.51 10.90
CA GLU A 64 0.14 15.78 10.61
C GLU A 64 -0.73 16.68 9.69
N TRP A 65 -1.64 16.09 8.91
CA TRP A 65 -2.39 16.81 7.88
C TRP A 65 -3.21 18.01 8.36
N PRO A 66 -3.85 18.00 9.55
CA PRO A 66 -4.56 19.17 10.06
C PRO A 66 -3.65 20.39 10.28
N LEU A 67 -2.35 20.19 10.40
CA LEU A 67 -1.34 21.23 10.63
C LEU A 67 -0.66 21.68 9.34
N GLU A 68 -0.89 20.98 8.23
CA GLU A 68 -0.24 21.22 6.94
C GLU A 68 -1.17 21.93 5.96
N LYS A 69 -0.57 22.58 4.94
CA LYS A 69 -1.33 23.00 3.78
C LYS A 69 -1.78 21.77 3.00
N LYS A 70 -3.03 21.77 2.54
CA LYS A 70 -3.57 20.69 1.72
C LYS A 70 -2.71 20.48 0.46
N THR A 71 -2.37 19.22 0.17
CA THR A 71 -1.57 18.85 -1.00
C THR A 71 -2.24 17.77 -1.84
N ASP A 72 -1.86 17.69 -3.12
CA ASP A 72 -2.30 16.63 -4.04
C ASP A 72 -2.02 15.22 -3.51
N ARG A 73 -1.00 15.08 -2.65
CA ARG A 73 -0.64 13.80 -2.03
C ARG A 73 -1.69 13.34 -1.00
N GLN A 74 -2.24 14.27 -0.22
CA GLN A 74 -3.32 13.96 0.72
C GLN A 74 -4.56 13.50 -0.03
N ASP A 75 -4.91 14.19 -1.13
CA ASP A 75 -6.03 13.81 -2.00
C ASP A 75 -5.79 12.46 -2.72
N ALA A 76 -4.57 12.18 -3.16
CA ALA A 76 -4.22 10.90 -3.78
C ALA A 76 -4.38 9.72 -2.81
N VAL A 77 -4.00 9.90 -1.53
CA VAL A 77 -4.20 8.89 -0.48
C VAL A 77 -5.70 8.69 -0.22
N ARG A 78 -6.48 9.77 -0.08
CA ARG A 78 -7.94 9.69 0.10
C ARG A 78 -8.62 8.92 -1.03
N ARG A 79 -8.32 9.25 -2.29
CA ARG A 79 -8.86 8.51 -3.45
C ARG A 79 -8.44 7.05 -3.46
N ALA A 80 -7.21 6.74 -3.04
CA ALA A 80 -6.76 5.35 -2.97
C ALA A 80 -7.57 4.54 -1.94
N PHE A 81 -7.96 5.17 -0.84
CA PHE A 81 -8.82 4.59 0.19
C PHE A 81 -10.25 4.41 -0.35
N ASP A 82 -10.84 5.47 -0.91
CA ASP A 82 -12.21 5.43 -1.46
C ASP A 82 -12.37 4.37 -2.57
N ASP A 83 -11.39 4.25 -3.47
CA ASP A 83 -11.39 3.23 -4.53
C ASP A 83 -11.30 1.80 -3.99
N LEU A 84 -10.76 1.63 -2.78
CA LEU A 84 -10.72 0.35 -2.07
C LEU A 84 -11.94 0.14 -1.17
N GLY A 85 -12.93 1.04 -1.20
CA GLY A 85 -14.19 0.89 -0.47
C GLY A 85 -14.18 1.38 0.97
N PHE A 86 -13.10 2.04 1.42
CA PHE A 86 -13.00 2.58 2.78
C PHE A 86 -12.63 4.04 2.77
N SER A 87 -13.36 4.89 3.51
CA SER A 87 -12.99 6.30 3.60
C SER A 87 -11.77 6.51 4.49
N ALA A 88 -10.84 7.35 4.06
CA ALA A 88 -9.68 7.76 4.86
C ALA A 88 -10.06 8.52 6.15
N ASP A 89 -11.26 9.10 6.22
CA ASP A 89 -11.78 9.79 7.41
C ASP A 89 -12.70 8.90 8.26
N GLY A 90 -12.81 7.62 7.93
CA GLY A 90 -13.63 6.65 8.66
C GLY A 90 -13.05 6.27 10.02
N GLU A 91 -13.84 5.53 10.81
CA GLU A 91 -13.38 4.90 12.05
C GLU A 91 -12.60 3.63 11.67
N TYR A 92 -11.29 3.62 11.88
CA TYR A 92 -10.36 2.49 11.58
C TYR A 92 -10.12 2.19 10.09
N PRO A 93 -9.69 3.18 9.30
CA PRO A 93 -9.58 3.04 7.86
C PRO A 93 -8.48 2.05 7.44
N LEU A 94 -7.37 1.89 8.17
CA LEU A 94 -6.31 0.92 7.84
C LEU A 94 -6.77 -0.52 8.06
N SER A 95 -7.52 -0.77 9.14
CA SER A 95 -8.13 -2.08 9.39
C SER A 95 -9.11 -2.46 8.28
N GLY A 96 -9.88 -1.47 7.79
CA GLY A 96 -10.74 -1.62 6.61
C GLY A 96 -9.97 -1.97 5.35
N ILE A 97 -8.95 -1.19 5.00
CA ILE A 97 -8.08 -1.48 3.84
C ILE A 97 -7.45 -2.86 3.95
N LEU A 98 -6.97 -3.27 5.13
CA LEU A 98 -6.40 -4.60 5.31
C LEU A 98 -7.43 -5.69 5.05
N THR A 99 -8.68 -5.49 5.49
CA THR A 99 -9.78 -6.43 5.25
C THR A 99 -10.05 -6.61 3.75
N GLU A 100 -10.08 -5.52 2.98
CA GLU A 100 -10.31 -5.56 1.53
C GLU A 100 -9.18 -6.25 0.79
N LEU A 101 -7.94 -5.91 1.10
CA LEU A 101 -6.77 -6.53 0.46
C LEU A 101 -6.62 -8.03 0.81
N THR A 102 -7.39 -8.54 1.76
CA THR A 102 -7.28 -9.92 2.27
C THR A 102 -8.59 -10.71 2.21
N TYR A 103 -9.53 -10.26 1.38
CA TYR A 103 -10.80 -10.93 1.09
C TYR A 103 -11.67 -11.14 2.35
N GLY A 104 -11.80 -10.11 3.17
CA GLY A 104 -12.74 -10.10 4.29
C GLY A 104 -12.17 -10.53 5.65
N VAL A 105 -10.90 -10.94 5.72
CA VAL A 105 -10.24 -11.31 6.99
C VAL A 105 -8.89 -10.63 7.13
N ALA A 106 -8.86 -9.52 7.87
CA ALA A 106 -7.69 -8.67 8.07
C ALA A 106 -6.45 -9.43 8.59
N ARG A 107 -5.53 -9.80 7.68
CA ARG A 107 -4.30 -10.53 8.03
C ARG A 107 -3.13 -10.21 7.09
N PHE A 108 -2.03 -9.70 7.65
CA PHE A 108 -0.83 -9.40 6.86
C PHE A 108 -0.20 -10.62 6.18
N GLY A 109 -0.36 -11.82 6.76
CA GLY A 109 0.13 -13.05 6.13
C GLY A 109 -0.44 -13.31 4.74
N ALA A 110 -1.67 -12.85 4.46
CA ALA A 110 -2.27 -12.97 3.13
C ALA A 110 -1.65 -12.01 2.10
N LEU A 111 -0.96 -10.94 2.55
CA LEU A 111 -0.26 -10.00 1.66
C LEU A 111 1.11 -10.52 1.21
N LEU A 112 1.62 -11.62 1.79
CA LEU A 112 2.91 -12.19 1.38
C LEU A 112 2.89 -12.64 -0.08
N VAL A 113 1.85 -13.34 -0.50
CA VAL A 113 1.69 -13.84 -1.88
C VAL A 113 1.73 -12.71 -2.91
N PRO A 114 0.90 -11.64 -2.81
CA PRO A 114 0.97 -10.55 -3.79
C PRO A 114 2.27 -9.75 -3.72
N LEU A 115 2.93 -9.65 -2.55
CA LEU A 115 4.25 -9.02 -2.44
C LEU A 115 5.34 -9.83 -3.16
N GLU A 116 5.31 -11.16 -3.05
CA GLU A 116 6.24 -12.05 -3.76
C GLU A 116 6.00 -12.03 -5.26
N GLN A 117 4.74 -12.07 -5.70
CA GLN A 117 4.37 -11.96 -7.12
C GLN A 117 4.86 -10.64 -7.72
N TRP A 118 4.68 -9.54 -6.98
CA TRP A 118 5.21 -8.23 -7.37
C TRP A 118 6.74 -8.24 -7.47
N ARG A 119 7.46 -8.82 -6.50
CA ARG A 119 8.93 -8.94 -6.55
C ARG A 119 9.36 -9.71 -7.79
N ASP A 120 8.72 -10.84 -8.07
CA ASP A 120 9.12 -11.70 -9.17
C ASP A 120 8.87 -11.03 -10.54
N GLU A 121 7.80 -10.25 -10.66
CA GLU A 121 7.52 -9.43 -11.85
C GLU A 121 8.56 -8.30 -12.00
N LEU A 122 8.87 -7.62 -10.89
CA LEU A 122 9.89 -6.56 -10.83
C LEU A 122 11.25 -7.06 -11.35
N MET A 123 11.70 -8.22 -10.88
CA MET A 123 13.00 -8.80 -11.25
C MET A 123 13.04 -9.28 -12.71
N LYS A 124 11.91 -9.76 -13.26
CA LYS A 124 11.81 -10.08 -14.69
C LYS A 124 11.97 -8.83 -15.57
N GLY A 125 11.41 -7.70 -15.14
CA GLY A 125 11.52 -6.42 -15.84
C GLY A 125 12.95 -5.87 -15.87
N GLU A 126 13.74 -6.08 -14.81
CA GLU A 126 15.15 -5.70 -14.78
C GLU A 126 15.99 -6.51 -15.78
N ALA A 127 15.78 -7.82 -15.84
CA ALA A 127 16.52 -8.70 -16.75
C ALA A 127 16.30 -8.41 -18.24
N GLN A 128 15.29 -7.61 -18.59
CA GLN A 128 14.89 -7.30 -19.97
C GLN A 128 15.37 -5.90 -20.44
N GLN A 129 16.01 -5.10 -19.60
CA GLN A 129 16.60 -3.82 -20.01
C GLN A 129 18.05 -4.04 -20.45
N PRO A 130 18.40 -3.91 -21.76
CA PRO A 130 19.79 -3.97 -22.20
C PRO A 130 20.58 -2.77 -21.65
N ASN A 131 21.80 -3.05 -21.18
CA ASN A 131 22.78 -2.05 -20.72
C ASN A 131 23.08 -0.99 -21.79
#